data_AF-A0A7W4Z907-F1
#
_entry.id   AF-A0A7W4Z907-F1
#
_cell.length_a   1.000
_cell.length_b   1.000
_cell.length_c   1.000
_cell.angle_alpha   90.00
_cell.angle_beta   90.00
_cell.angle_gamma   90.00
#
_symmetry.space_group_name_H-M   'P 1'
#
loop_
_entity.id
_entity.type
_entity.pdbx_description
1 polymer ?
#
loop_
_entity_poly.entity_id
_entity_poly.type
_entity_poly.pdbx_seq_one_letter_code
_entity_poly.pdbx_strand_id
1 'polypeptide(L)'
;MHTQITSAVNEEISRLKRKWQTDTDIEYSPKPEIERVLGAGSGEEMDYYDQLKLAALIEICKNSNSMAEAGRRLFNVSRKAKKSNNDSHRVKQLLGKYGIKFEDLTA
;
A
#
# COMPACT_ATOMS: atom_id res chain seq x y z
N MET A 1 44.29 8.73 -23.94
CA MET A 1 43.93 8.19 -22.61
C MET A 1 42.69 8.86 -21.99
N HIS A 2 42.52 10.19 -22.04
CA HIS A 2 41.36 10.87 -21.43
C HIS A 2 39.99 10.48 -22.03
N THR A 3 39.89 10.27 -23.34
CA THR A 3 38.62 9.97 -24.03
C THR A 3 38.05 8.57 -23.71
N GLN A 4 38.90 7.60 -23.40
CA GLN A 4 38.48 6.22 -23.09
C GLN A 4 37.79 6.13 -21.73
N ILE A 5 38.25 6.90 -20.75
CA ILE A 5 37.66 6.95 -19.41
C ILE A 5 36.23 7.51 -19.47
N THR A 6 36.01 8.58 -20.24
CA THR A 6 34.68 9.19 -20.39
C THR A 6 33.70 8.26 -21.12
N SER A 7 34.16 7.50 -22.11
CA SER A 7 33.30 6.52 -22.80
C SER A 7 32.85 5.38 -21.87
N ALA A 8 33.78 4.83 -21.09
CA ALA A 8 33.48 3.76 -20.13
C ALA A 8 32.53 4.25 -19.02
N VAL A 9 32.69 5.49 -18.55
CA VAL A 9 31.78 6.10 -17.57
C VAL A 9 30.37 6.26 -18.15
N ASN A 10 30.23 6.72 -19.40
CA ASN A 10 28.92 6.88 -20.04
C ASN A 10 28.22 5.55 -20.30
N GLU A 11 28.97 4.51 -20.66
CA GLU A 11 28.46 3.15 -20.81
C GLU A 11 27.99 2.58 -19.47
N GLU A 12 28.75 2.82 -18.40
CA GLU A 12 28.40 2.38 -17.05
C GLU A 12 27.17 3.13 -16.51
N ILE A 13 27.07 4.45 -16.72
CA ILE A 13 25.86 5.23 -16.40
C ILE A 13 24.64 4.67 -17.14
N SER A 14 24.80 4.34 -18.42
CA SER A 14 23.70 3.79 -19.23
C SER A 14 23.29 2.39 -18.75
N ARG A 15 24.26 1.55 -18.35
CA ARG A 15 24.02 0.22 -17.79
C ARG A 15 23.32 0.32 -16.43
N LEU A 16 23.76 1.23 -15.56
CA LEU A 16 23.16 1.45 -14.25
C LEU A 16 21.72 2.01 -14.37
N LYS A 17 21.47 2.96 -15.27
CA LYS A 17 20.12 3.45 -15.57
C LYS A 17 19.19 2.33 -16.03
N ARG A 18 19.63 1.48 -16.96
CA ARG A 18 18.86 0.32 -17.41
C ARG A 18 18.60 -0.67 -16.28
N LYS A 19 19.62 -0.97 -15.47
CA LYS A 19 19.49 -1.88 -14.32
C LYS A 19 18.54 -1.33 -13.26
N TRP A 20 18.55 -0.02 -13.02
CA TRP A 20 17.61 0.62 -12.10
C TRP A 20 16.18 0.62 -12.64
N GLN A 21 15.97 0.74 -13.95
CA GLN A 21 14.65 0.62 -14.57
C GLN A 21 14.07 -0.80 -14.41
N THR A 22 14.88 -1.86 -14.58
CA THR A 22 14.37 -3.25 -14.45
C THR A 22 13.95 -3.64 -13.02
N ASP A 23 14.49 -2.98 -11.99
CA ASP A 23 14.07 -3.21 -10.59
C ASP A 23 12.91 -2.28 -10.15
N THR A 24 12.46 -1.34 -11.00
CA THR A 24 11.39 -0.36 -10.67
C THR A 24 10.13 -0.45 -11.53
N ASP A 25 10.09 -1.25 -12.59
CA ASP A 25 8.98 -1.26 -13.56
C ASP A 25 7.73 -2.08 -13.17
N ILE A 26 7.52 -2.35 -11.89
CA ILE A 26 6.16 -2.56 -11.39
C ILE A 26 5.83 -1.33 -10.54
N GLU A 27 5.40 -0.26 -11.21
CA GLU A 27 4.83 0.89 -10.52
C GLU A 27 3.64 0.36 -9.69
N TYR A 28 3.81 0.31 -8.37
CA TYR A 28 2.77 -0.18 -7.47
C TYR A 28 1.53 0.70 -7.64
N SER A 29 0.48 0.12 -8.21
CA SER A 29 -0.81 0.79 -8.36
C SER A 29 -1.78 0.26 -7.30
N PRO A 30 -2.31 1.12 -6.41
CA PRO A 30 -3.31 0.71 -5.43
C PRO A 30 -4.71 0.49 -6.05
N LYS A 31 -4.95 1.03 -7.26
CA LYS A 31 -6.26 1.05 -7.92
C LYS A 31 -6.87 -0.35 -8.11
N PRO A 32 -6.15 -1.38 -8.62
CA PRO A 32 -6.74 -2.69 -8.85
C PRO A 32 -7.30 -3.33 -7.58
N GLU A 33 -6.66 -3.10 -6.43
CA GLU A 33 -7.12 -3.64 -5.14
C GLU A 33 -8.36 -2.91 -4.64
N ILE A 34 -8.41 -1.60 -4.82
CA ILE A 34 -9.57 -0.77 -4.46
C ILE A 34 -10.77 -1.13 -5.35
N GLU A 35 -10.57 -1.25 -6.66
CA GLU A 35 -11.63 -1.54 -7.61
C GLU A 35 -12.24 -2.93 -7.43
N ARG A 36 -11.43 -3.92 -6.99
CA ARG A 36 -11.94 -5.25 -6.62
C ARG A 36 -12.95 -5.21 -5.45
N VAL A 37 -12.83 -4.23 -4.57
CA VAL A 37 -13.66 -4.13 -3.36
C VAL A 37 -14.82 -3.15 -3.54
N LEU A 38 -14.56 -2.00 -4.16
CA LEU A 38 -15.53 -0.91 -4.29
C LEU A 38 -16.20 -0.82 -5.69
N GLY A 39 -15.64 -1.52 -6.68
CA GLY A 39 -16.11 -1.47 -8.07
C GLY A 39 -15.16 -0.68 -8.99
N ALA A 40 -15.35 -0.88 -10.30
CA ALA A 40 -14.56 -0.19 -11.31
C ALA A 40 -14.70 1.34 -11.21
N GLY A 41 -13.60 2.07 -11.37
CA GLY A 41 -13.59 3.54 -11.33
C GLY A 41 -13.55 4.15 -9.93
N SER A 42 -13.73 3.36 -8.85
CA SER A 42 -13.70 3.90 -7.48
C SER A 42 -12.37 4.58 -7.12
N GLY A 43 -11.26 4.19 -7.77
CA GLY A 43 -9.94 4.77 -7.55
C GLY A 43 -9.65 6.06 -8.34
N GLU A 44 -10.54 6.52 -9.22
CA GLU A 44 -10.26 7.68 -10.09
C GLU A 44 -10.44 9.03 -9.38
N GLU A 45 -11.42 9.13 -8.49
CA GLU A 45 -11.72 10.35 -7.72
C GLU A 45 -11.04 10.39 -6.35
N MET A 46 -10.14 9.45 -6.05
CA MET A 46 -9.35 9.44 -4.82
C MET A 46 -7.95 10.00 -5.05
N ASP A 47 -7.49 10.85 -4.13
CA ASP A 47 -6.08 11.24 -4.08
C ASP A 47 -5.19 10.01 -3.90
N TYR A 48 -4.00 10.03 -4.51
CA TYR A 48 -3.08 8.90 -4.47
C TYR A 48 -2.69 8.48 -3.04
N TYR A 49 -2.60 9.44 -2.11
CA TYR A 49 -2.37 9.15 -0.69
C TYR A 49 -3.52 8.36 -0.04
N ASP A 50 -4.76 8.68 -0.40
CA ASP A 50 -5.93 7.94 0.07
C ASP A 50 -6.01 6.55 -0.55
N GLN A 51 -5.66 6.43 -1.84
CA GLN A 51 -5.54 5.14 -2.51
C GLN A 51 -4.54 4.23 -1.79
N LEU A 52 -3.34 4.73 -1.48
CA LEU A 52 -2.31 3.98 -0.74
C LEU A 52 -2.80 3.52 0.64
N LYS A 53 -3.45 4.42 1.39
CA LYS A 53 -3.99 4.09 2.72
C LYS A 53 -5.09 3.05 2.64
N LEU A 54 -6.01 3.18 1.69
CA LEU A 54 -7.14 2.27 1.52
C LEU A 54 -6.65 0.88 1.08
N ALA A 55 -5.76 0.80 0.09
CA ALA A 55 -5.19 -0.47 -0.36
C ALA A 55 -4.47 -1.20 0.78
N ALA A 56 -3.62 -0.51 1.54
CA ALA A 56 -2.94 -1.09 2.70
C ALA A 56 -3.92 -1.54 3.80
N LEU A 57 -4.99 -0.77 4.04
CA LEU A 57 -6.05 -1.13 4.98
C LEU A 57 -6.77 -2.42 4.54
N ILE A 58 -7.17 -2.51 3.27
CA ILE A 58 -7.82 -3.67 2.68
C ILE A 58 -6.89 -4.89 2.79
N GLU A 59 -5.64 -4.76 2.34
CA GLU A 59 -4.65 -5.84 2.33
C GLU A 59 -4.43 -6.41 3.73
N ILE A 60 -4.25 -5.56 4.75
CA ILE A 60 -4.04 -6.03 6.12
C ILE A 60 -5.31 -6.71 6.66
N CYS A 61 -6.50 -6.20 6.34
CA CYS A 61 -7.76 -6.81 6.77
C CYS A 61 -7.97 -8.19 6.14
N LYS A 62 -7.75 -8.31 4.81
CA LYS A 62 -7.82 -9.59 4.08
C LYS A 62 -6.89 -10.66 4.66
N ASN A 63 -5.70 -10.24 5.09
CA ASN A 63 -4.68 -11.14 5.63
C ASN A 63 -4.77 -11.33 7.16
N SER A 64 -5.91 -11.04 7.78
CA SER A 64 -6.08 -11.16 9.23
C SER A 64 -7.38 -11.87 9.59
N ASN A 65 -7.31 -12.76 10.58
CA ASN A 65 -8.43 -13.61 10.97
C ASN A 65 -9.52 -12.87 11.78
N SER A 66 -9.25 -11.62 12.17
CA SER A 66 -10.19 -10.78 12.92
C SER A 66 -9.81 -9.31 12.83
N MET A 67 -10.79 -8.42 13.05
CA MET A 67 -10.55 -6.98 13.19
C MET A 67 -9.56 -6.65 14.32
N ALA A 68 -9.52 -7.45 15.39
CA ALA A 68 -8.57 -7.25 16.48
C ALA A 68 -7.13 -7.50 16.01
N GLU A 69 -6.92 -8.52 15.19
CA GLU A 69 -5.61 -8.84 14.60
C GLU A 69 -5.18 -7.78 13.59
N ALA A 70 -6.06 -7.43 12.64
CA ALA A 70 -5.81 -6.37 11.68
C ALA A 70 -5.46 -5.04 12.38
N GLY A 71 -6.21 -4.70 13.43
CA GLY A 71 -5.97 -3.51 14.23
C GLY A 71 -4.62 -3.51 14.95
N ARG A 72 -4.16 -4.65 15.48
CA ARG A 72 -2.81 -4.76 16.06
C ARG A 72 -1.71 -4.50 15.03
N ARG A 73 -1.90 -4.94 13.78
CA ARG A 73 -0.97 -4.72 12.66
C ARG A 73 -0.98 -3.25 12.22
N LEU A 74 -2.16 -2.70 11.93
CA LEU A 74 -2.35 -1.31 11.48
C LEU A 74 -1.90 -0.27 12.51
N PHE A 75 -2.10 -0.56 13.79
CA PHE A 75 -1.86 0.39 14.88
C PHE A 75 -0.70 -0.02 15.79
N ASN A 76 0.22 -0.85 15.31
CA ASN A 76 1.35 -1.46 16.02
C ASN A 76 2.12 -0.51 16.98
N VAL A 77 2.28 0.76 16.61
CA VAL A 77 2.90 1.81 17.44
C VAL A 77 1.85 2.50 18.32
N SER A 78 0.84 3.14 17.71
CA SER A 78 -0.12 3.99 18.43
C SER A 78 -0.92 3.26 19.52
N ARG A 79 -1.12 1.95 19.39
CA ARG A 79 -1.81 1.13 20.40
C ARG A 79 -1.07 1.04 21.72
N LYS A 80 0.28 1.11 21.72
CA LYS A 80 1.09 1.02 22.94
C LYS A 80 0.88 2.20 23.89
N ALA A 81 0.44 3.34 23.36
CA ALA A 81 0.21 4.57 24.13
C ALA A 81 -1.23 4.68 24.67
N LYS A 82 -2.16 3.79 24.31
CA LYS A 82 -3.57 3.90 24.70
C LYS A 82 -3.90 3.06 25.93
N LYS A 83 -4.65 3.65 26.85
CA LYS A 83 -5.12 3.00 28.10
C LYS A 83 -6.14 1.88 27.86
N SER A 84 -6.86 1.92 26.74
CA SER A 84 -7.76 0.85 26.28
C SER A 84 -7.53 0.57 24.79
N ASN A 85 -7.30 -0.70 24.46
CA ASN A 85 -7.02 -1.17 23.11
C ASN A 85 -8.31 -1.53 22.37
N ASN A 86 -9.05 -0.51 21.91
CA ASN A 86 -10.20 -0.71 21.04
C ASN A 86 -9.80 -0.69 19.55
N ASP A 87 -8.82 -1.51 19.20
CA ASP A 87 -8.25 -1.55 17.85
C ASP A 87 -9.29 -2.02 16.82
N SER A 88 -10.16 -2.96 17.19
CA SER A 88 -11.25 -3.44 16.31
C SER A 88 -12.22 -2.32 15.91
N HIS A 89 -12.64 -1.47 16.86
CA HIS A 89 -13.51 -0.34 16.55
C HIS A 89 -12.85 0.67 15.62
N ARG A 90 -11.55 0.91 15.78
CA ARG A 90 -10.79 1.80 14.89
C ARG A 90 -10.75 1.24 13.46
N VAL A 91 -10.53 -0.06 13.29
CA VAL A 91 -10.60 -0.72 11.98
C VAL A 91 -12.01 -0.55 11.39
N LYS A 92 -13.06 -0.85 12.16
CA LYS A 92 -14.45 -0.68 11.73
C LYS A 92 -14.77 0.74 11.28
N GLN A 93 -14.32 1.75 12.03
CA GLN A 93 -14.50 3.16 11.66
C GLN A 93 -13.77 3.53 10.37
N LEU A 94 -12.54 3.03 10.16
CA LEU A 94 -11.79 3.31 8.94
C LEU A 94 -12.44 2.67 7.71
N LEU A 95 -12.82 1.39 7.80
CA LEU A 95 -13.53 0.69 6.71
C LEU A 95 -14.89 1.34 6.40
N GLY A 96 -15.62 1.74 7.44
CA GLY A 96 -16.93 2.39 7.31
C GLY A 96 -16.89 3.72 6.54
N LYS A 97 -15.75 4.44 6.52
CA LYS A 97 -15.59 5.65 5.68
C LYS A 97 -15.73 5.36 4.18
N TYR A 98 -15.45 4.12 3.78
CA TYR A 98 -15.51 3.66 2.39
C TYR A 98 -16.71 2.73 2.15
N GLY A 99 -17.61 2.58 3.13
CA GLY A 99 -18.75 1.67 3.03
C GLY A 99 -18.39 0.18 3.08
N ILE A 100 -17.17 -0.18 3.46
CA ILE A 100 -16.67 -1.56 3.50
C ILE A 100 -17.00 -2.19 4.86
N LYS A 101 -17.46 -3.44 4.87
CA LYS A 101 -17.52 -4.25 6.09
C LYS A 101 -16.35 -5.23 6.11
N PHE A 102 -15.85 -5.54 7.32
CA PHE A 102 -14.69 -6.42 7.45
C PHE A 102 -14.97 -7.82 6.91
N GLU A 103 -16.20 -8.29 7.10
CA GLU A 103 -16.69 -9.58 6.66
C GLU A 103 -16.71 -9.72 5.12
N ASP A 104 -16.77 -8.60 4.39
CA ASP A 104 -16.72 -8.59 2.92
C ASP A 104 -15.28 -8.78 2.41
N LEU A 105 -14.27 -8.64 3.28
CA LEU A 105 -12.85 -8.78 2.94
C LEU A 105 -12.27 -10.16 3.33
N THR A 106 -12.82 -10.78 4.36
CA THR A 106 -12.36 -12.07 4.89
C THR A 106 -13.31 -13.18 4.45
N ALA A 107 -13.04 -13.77 3.29
CA ALA A 107 -13.66 -15.03 2.85
C ALA A 107 -12.84 -16.22 3.35
#